data_AF-A0A1S8D2N8-F1
#
_entry.id   AF-A0A1S8D2N8-F1
#
_cell.length_a   1.000
_cell.length_b   1.000
_cell.length_c   1.000
_cell.angle_alpha   90.00
_cell.angle_beta   90.00
_cell.angle_gamma   90.00
#
_symmetry.space_group_name_H-M   'P 1'
#
loop_
_entity.id
_entity.type
_entity.pdbx_description
1 polymer ?
#
loop_
_entity_poly.entity_id
_entity_poly.type
_entity_poly.pdbx_seq_one_letter_code
_entity_poly.pdbx_strand_id
1 'polypeptide(L)'
;MPGVLASHSCDPLKHGARGDGTTDNTAAIQAAIDACSARGGGRVSFGDGVFLTGPLALKDHVTLELARGTRLRAVAQADRFTWAFIGRPFRPHEALISGVNVSDVGIIGEGTIDGQGAELWWPAAVAAREAMRALSLIHI
;
A
#
# COMPACT_ATOMS: atom_id res chain seq x y z
N MET A 1 -4.15 -27.29 -4.80
CA MET A 1 -2.78 -27.37 -4.24
C MET A 1 -2.43 -25.97 -3.75
N PRO A 2 -1.91 -25.78 -2.52
CA PRO A 2 -1.41 -24.47 -2.12
C PRO A 2 -0.24 -24.13 -3.05
N GLY A 3 -0.30 -22.98 -3.72
CA GLY A 3 0.74 -22.54 -4.64
C GLY A 3 2.09 -22.58 -3.95
N VAL A 4 3.05 -23.24 -4.57
CA VAL A 4 4.44 -23.27 -4.12
C VAL A 4 4.94 -21.83 -4.17
N LEU A 5 5.00 -21.17 -3.00
CA LEU A 5 5.59 -19.84 -2.88
C LEU A 5 7.03 -19.94 -3.39
N ALA A 6 7.36 -19.17 -4.43
CA ALA A 6 8.70 -19.14 -4.99
C ALA A 6 9.74 -18.89 -3.88
N SER A 7 10.81 -19.68 -3.88
CA SER A 7 11.88 -19.67 -2.86
C SER A 7 12.77 -18.43 -2.91
N HIS A 8 12.53 -17.53 -3.85
CA HIS A 8 13.29 -16.30 -4.03
C HIS A 8 12.76 -15.19 -3.12
N SER A 9 13.63 -14.67 -2.25
CA SER A 9 13.35 -13.50 -1.42
C SER A 9 13.95 -12.24 -2.07
N CYS A 10 13.16 -11.17 -2.08
CA CYS A 10 13.50 -9.86 -2.60
C CYS A 10 13.38 -8.86 -1.43
N ASP A 11 14.47 -8.18 -1.11
CA ASP A 11 14.57 -7.37 0.10
C ASP A 11 14.54 -5.88 -0.27
N PRO A 12 13.50 -5.13 0.13
CA PRO A 12 13.42 -3.68 -0.10
C PRO A 12 14.61 -2.89 0.44
N LEU A 13 15.31 -3.38 1.48
CA LEU A 13 16.50 -2.73 2.03
C LEU A 13 17.64 -2.68 1.01
N LYS A 14 17.74 -3.68 0.13
CA LYS A 14 18.71 -3.69 -0.99
C LYS A 14 18.39 -2.66 -2.07
N HIS A 15 17.15 -2.15 -2.08
CA HIS A 15 16.69 -1.08 -2.96
C HIS A 15 16.66 0.29 -2.24
N GLY A 16 17.23 0.38 -1.03
CA GLY A 16 17.38 1.63 -0.28
C GLY A 16 16.25 1.92 0.71
N ALA A 17 15.35 0.97 0.97
CA ALA A 17 14.34 1.13 2.00
C ALA A 17 14.98 1.24 3.40
N ARG A 18 14.31 1.95 4.32
CA ARG A 18 14.70 2.17 5.71
C ARG A 18 13.47 2.07 6.60
N GLY A 19 13.57 1.23 7.63
CA GLY A 19 12.50 1.00 8.62
C GLY A 19 12.47 2.03 9.76
N ASP A 20 12.83 3.29 9.49
CA ASP A 20 12.98 4.37 10.49
C ASP A 20 11.69 5.15 10.78
N GLY A 21 10.61 4.84 10.07
CA GLY A 21 9.30 5.50 10.21
C GLY A 21 9.21 6.89 9.59
N THR A 22 10.25 7.39 8.91
CA THR A 22 10.29 8.76 8.34
C THR A 22 10.73 8.80 6.89
N THR A 23 11.58 7.86 6.45
CA THR A 23 12.01 7.73 5.06
C THR A 23 10.83 7.31 4.17
N ASP A 24 10.63 8.00 3.05
CA ASP A 24 9.68 7.57 2.01
C ASP A 24 10.26 6.36 1.25
N ASN A 25 9.69 5.19 1.51
CA ASN A 25 10.14 3.92 0.96
C ASN A 25 9.42 3.53 -0.34
N THR A 26 8.54 4.37 -0.88
CA THR A 26 7.65 4.00 -2.01
C THR A 26 8.45 3.43 -3.19
N ALA A 27 9.47 4.15 -3.64
CA ALA A 27 10.28 3.76 -4.79
C ALA A 27 11.10 2.49 -4.51
N ALA A 28 11.67 2.37 -3.31
CA ALA A 28 12.48 1.22 -2.92
C ALA A 28 11.64 -0.07 -2.83
N ILE A 29 10.45 0.02 -2.24
CA ILE A 29 9.55 -1.13 -2.11
C ILE A 29 8.97 -1.52 -3.47
N GLN A 30 8.56 -0.54 -4.29
CA GLN A 30 8.07 -0.84 -5.64
C GLN A 30 9.16 -1.47 -6.50
N ALA A 31 10.41 -0.98 -6.42
CA ALA A 31 11.54 -1.59 -7.14
C ALA A 31 11.79 -3.04 -6.69
N ALA A 32 11.64 -3.34 -5.40
CA ALA A 32 11.75 -4.72 -4.90
C ALA A 32 10.64 -5.62 -5.45
N ILE A 33 9.39 -5.14 -5.48
CA ILE A 33 8.24 -5.84 -6.07
C ILE A 33 8.47 -6.12 -7.56
N ASP A 34 8.84 -5.09 -8.31
CA ASP A 34 9.04 -5.19 -9.76
C ASP A 34 10.20 -6.14 -10.09
N ALA A 35 11.32 -6.04 -9.36
CA ALA A 35 12.46 -6.94 -9.52
C ALA A 35 12.13 -8.39 -9.13
N CYS A 36 11.25 -8.60 -8.14
CA CYS A 36 10.82 -9.93 -7.75
C CYS A 36 9.97 -10.59 -8.83
N SER A 37 8.97 -9.86 -9.34
CA SER A 37 8.11 -10.35 -10.41
C SER A 37 8.90 -10.64 -11.69
N ALA A 38 9.81 -9.73 -12.08
CA ALA A 38 10.66 -9.91 -13.26
C ALA A 38 11.56 -11.16 -13.20
N ARG A 39 11.81 -11.70 -12.00
CA ARG A 39 12.60 -12.93 -11.78
C ARG A 39 11.74 -14.19 -11.65
N GLY A 40 10.45 -14.11 -11.99
CA GLY A 40 9.51 -15.23 -11.91
C GLY A 40 8.74 -15.31 -10.60
N GLY A 41 8.73 -14.24 -9.81
CA GLY A 41 8.01 -14.17 -8.54
C GLY A 41 8.86 -14.50 -7.33
N GLY A 42 8.24 -14.39 -6.16
CA GLY A 42 8.94 -14.54 -4.89
C GLY A 42 8.27 -13.82 -3.74
N ARG A 43 8.98 -13.79 -2.62
CA ARG A 43 8.58 -13.07 -1.42
C ARG A 43 9.31 -11.76 -1.31
N VAL A 44 8.57 -10.66 -1.24
CA VAL A 44 9.10 -9.37 -0.83
C VAL A 44 8.98 -9.29 0.69
N SER A 45 10.08 -9.54 1.38
CA SER A 45 10.14 -9.64 2.84
C SER A 45 10.85 -8.42 3.41
N PHE A 46 10.32 -7.88 4.50
CA PHE A 46 10.88 -6.72 5.18
C PHE A 46 11.65 -7.14 6.43
N GLY A 47 12.57 -6.29 6.87
CA GLY A 47 13.08 -6.36 8.24
C GLY A 47 12.08 -5.81 9.26
N ASP A 48 12.48 -5.83 10.53
CA ASP A 48 11.76 -5.15 11.60
C ASP A 48 11.83 -3.63 11.40
N GLY A 49 10.74 -2.92 11.75
CA GLY A 49 10.70 -1.47 11.70
C GLY A 49 9.45 -0.91 11.04
N VAL A 50 9.42 0.42 10.90
CA VAL A 50 8.30 1.14 10.30
C VAL A 50 8.72 1.67 8.94
N PHE A 51 8.06 1.19 7.89
CA PHE A 51 8.31 1.58 6.51
C PHE A 51 7.20 2.51 6.06
N LEU A 52 7.49 3.81 6.07
CA LEU A 52 6.58 4.83 5.53
C LEU A 52 6.56 4.70 4.00
N THR A 53 5.38 4.63 3.38
CA THR A 53 5.22 4.44 1.93
C THR A 53 3.94 5.09 1.41
N GLY A 54 3.99 5.52 0.15
CA GLY A 54 2.82 5.78 -0.67
C GLY A 54 2.25 4.50 -1.27
N PRO A 55 1.31 4.64 -2.23
CA PRO A 55 0.70 3.53 -2.94
C PRO A 55 1.71 2.56 -3.56
N LEU A 56 1.42 1.27 -3.43
CA LEU A 56 2.19 0.18 -4.02
C LEU A 56 1.29 -0.64 -4.96
N ALA A 57 1.88 -1.07 -6.07
CA ALA A 57 1.24 -1.97 -7.02
C ALA A 57 1.92 -3.33 -6.99
N LEU A 58 1.21 -4.35 -6.49
CA LEU A 58 1.61 -5.75 -6.60
C LEU A 58 1.68 -6.18 -8.06
N LYS A 59 2.50 -7.19 -8.32
CA LYS A 59 2.79 -7.77 -9.63
C LYS A 59 2.62 -9.29 -9.58
N ASP A 60 2.57 -9.94 -10.73
CA ASP A 60 2.39 -11.38 -10.83
C ASP A 60 3.40 -12.16 -9.98
N HIS A 61 2.91 -13.20 -9.32
CA HIS A 61 3.68 -14.16 -8.53
C HIS A 61 4.44 -13.54 -7.33
N VAL A 62 4.06 -12.34 -6.89
CA VAL A 62 4.65 -11.66 -5.73
C VAL A 62 3.81 -11.86 -4.48
N THR A 63 4.47 -12.33 -3.42
CA THR A 63 3.92 -12.34 -2.07
C THR A 63 4.61 -11.27 -1.22
N LEU A 64 3.84 -10.32 -0.69
CA LEU A 64 4.31 -9.33 0.28
C LEU A 64 4.27 -9.95 1.68
N GLU A 65 5.43 -10.13 2.31
CA GLU A 65 5.56 -10.76 3.63
C GLU A 65 5.93 -9.73 4.69
N LEU A 66 4.97 -9.38 5.55
CA LEU A 66 5.17 -8.49 6.69
C LEU A 66 5.39 -9.34 7.94
N ALA A 67 6.64 -9.52 8.33
CA ALA A 67 6.97 -10.25 9.55
C ALA A 67 6.46 -9.51 10.80
N ARG A 68 6.34 -10.23 11.91
CA ARG A 68 6.09 -9.62 13.22
C ARG A 68 7.11 -8.52 13.48
N GLY A 69 6.66 -7.32 13.85
CA GLY A 69 7.56 -6.17 14.06
C GLY A 69 7.75 -5.29 12.82
N THR A 70 7.37 -5.75 11.63
CA THR A 70 7.25 -4.90 10.44
C THR A 70 5.93 -4.13 10.46
N ARG A 71 6.00 -2.82 10.25
CA ARG A 71 4.82 -1.98 9.98
C ARG A 71 4.99 -1.25 8.65
N LEU A 72 4.12 -1.54 7.71
CA LEU A 72 3.96 -0.77 6.48
C LEU A 72 2.98 0.37 6.76
N ARG A 73 3.42 1.61 6.73
CA ARG A 73 2.64 2.78 7.13
C ARG A 73 2.43 3.71 5.94
N ALA A 74 1.18 4.08 5.66
CA ALA A 74 0.86 5.05 4.62
C ALA A 74 1.47 6.42 4.93
N VAL A 75 1.89 7.16 3.90
CA VAL A 75 2.11 8.60 3.99
C VAL A 75 0.77 9.32 4.21
N ALA A 76 0.68 10.19 5.21
CA ALA A 76 -0.48 11.08 5.40
C ALA A 76 -0.39 12.32 4.49
N GLN A 77 -0.32 12.12 3.17
CA GLN A 77 -0.26 13.19 2.17
C GLN A 77 -1.30 12.93 1.07
N ALA A 78 -2.28 13.83 0.92
CA ALA A 78 -3.44 13.61 0.03
C ALA A 78 -3.05 13.52 -1.45
N ASP A 79 -2.08 14.31 -1.88
CA ASP A 79 -1.57 14.37 -3.25
C ASP A 79 -0.82 13.10 -3.68
N ARG A 80 -0.44 12.26 -2.73
CA ARG A 80 0.15 10.93 -2.99
C ARG A 80 -0.88 9.89 -3.38
N PHE A 81 -2.16 10.16 -3.19
CA PHE A 81 -3.25 9.24 -3.44
C PHE A 81 -4.29 9.83 -4.40
N THR A 82 -4.88 8.95 -5.21
CA THR A 82 -6.02 9.29 -6.04
C THR A 82 -7.30 9.07 -5.25
N TRP A 83 -8.25 10.01 -5.29
CA TRP A 83 -9.56 9.83 -4.65
C TRP A 83 -10.34 8.67 -5.28
N ALA A 84 -10.71 7.66 -4.48
CA ALA A 84 -11.52 6.54 -4.94
C ALA A 84 -13.03 6.84 -4.81
N PHE A 85 -13.80 6.42 -5.81
CA PHE A 85 -15.27 6.53 -5.79
C PHE A 85 -15.92 5.19 -6.16
N ILE A 86 -16.83 4.73 -5.30
CA ILE A 86 -17.59 3.49 -5.54
C ILE A 86 -18.36 3.63 -6.87
N GLY A 87 -18.30 2.58 -7.70
CA GLY A 87 -18.95 2.54 -9.01
C GLY A 87 -18.16 3.20 -10.15
N ARG A 88 -16.91 3.61 -9.92
CA ARG A 88 -15.99 4.08 -10.97
C ARG A 88 -14.86 3.07 -11.21
N PRO A 89 -14.33 2.99 -12.45
CA PRO A 89 -13.16 2.15 -12.72
C PRO A 89 -11.98 2.54 -11.82
N PHE A 90 -11.24 1.54 -11.35
CA PHE A 90 -10.05 1.74 -10.55
C PHE A 90 -9.02 2.60 -11.30
N ARG A 91 -8.33 3.47 -10.56
CA ARG A 91 -7.18 4.23 -11.05
C ARG A 91 -5.94 3.96 -10.18
N PRO A 92 -4.73 4.08 -10.76
CA PRO A 92 -3.51 4.01 -9.96
C PRO A 92 -3.57 4.95 -8.76
N HIS A 93 -2.98 4.49 -7.65
CA HIS A 93 -2.84 5.26 -6.41
C HIS A 93 -4.13 5.46 -5.60
N GLU A 94 -5.23 4.77 -5.93
CA GLU A 94 -6.48 4.81 -5.14
C GLU A 94 -6.44 3.99 -3.85
N ALA A 95 -5.45 3.10 -3.69
CA ALA A 95 -5.25 2.27 -2.51
C ALA A 95 -3.78 2.25 -2.08
N LEU A 96 -3.50 2.00 -0.80
CA LEU A 96 -2.13 1.82 -0.30
C LEU A 96 -1.44 0.61 -0.94
N ILE A 97 -2.17 -0.49 -1.11
CA ILE A 97 -1.70 -1.68 -1.82
C ILE A 97 -2.77 -2.03 -2.84
N SER A 98 -2.37 -2.20 -4.10
CA SER A 98 -3.26 -2.56 -5.20
C SER A 98 -2.72 -3.77 -5.96
N GLY A 99 -3.60 -4.60 -6.48
CA GLY A 99 -3.27 -5.69 -7.41
C GLY A 99 -4.29 -5.69 -8.54
N VAL A 100 -3.89 -5.25 -9.72
CA VAL A 100 -4.78 -5.09 -10.88
C VAL A 100 -4.32 -6.00 -11.99
N ASN A 101 -5.20 -6.90 -12.46
CA ASN A 101 -4.88 -7.90 -13.49
C ASN A 101 -3.62 -8.73 -13.15
N VAL A 102 -3.49 -9.11 -11.88
CA VAL A 102 -2.36 -9.91 -11.39
C VAL A 102 -2.81 -11.31 -10.99
N SER A 103 -1.88 -12.26 -11.04
CA SER A 103 -2.05 -13.67 -10.71
C SER A 103 -1.07 -14.11 -9.61
N ASP A 104 -1.46 -15.09 -8.79
CA ASP A 104 -0.66 -15.67 -7.71
C ASP A 104 -0.02 -14.65 -6.75
N VAL A 105 -0.81 -13.66 -6.33
CA VAL A 105 -0.38 -12.64 -5.37
C VAL A 105 -0.83 -12.95 -3.96
N GLY A 106 -0.03 -12.54 -2.98
CA GLY A 106 -0.33 -12.75 -1.56
C GLY A 106 0.15 -11.60 -0.69
N ILE A 107 -0.53 -11.42 0.45
CA ILE A 107 -0.05 -10.60 1.56
C ILE A 107 -0.12 -11.50 2.79
N ILE A 108 1.02 -11.76 3.43
CA ILE A 108 1.14 -12.73 4.52
C ILE A 108 1.96 -12.16 5.69
N GLY A 109 1.93 -12.87 6.81
CA GLY A 109 2.72 -12.59 8.00
C GLY A 109 1.93 -11.96 9.14
N GLU A 110 2.64 -11.59 10.20
CA GLU A 110 2.07 -11.09 11.47
C GLU A 110 2.33 -9.58 11.68
N GLY A 111 2.84 -8.91 10.66
CA GLY A 111 3.11 -7.47 10.67
C GLY A 111 1.84 -6.63 10.55
N THR A 112 2.03 -5.31 10.48
CA THR A 112 0.92 -4.34 10.45
C THR A 112 0.90 -3.57 9.14
N ILE A 113 -0.29 -3.42 8.55
CA ILE A 113 -0.56 -2.41 7.52
C ILE A 113 -1.32 -1.27 8.19
N ASP A 114 -0.72 -0.08 8.24
CA ASP A 114 -1.25 1.11 8.90
C ASP A 114 -1.58 2.17 7.84
N GLY A 115 -2.87 2.31 7.51
CA GLY A 115 -3.33 3.23 6.46
C GLY A 115 -3.40 4.71 6.87
N GLN A 116 -3.07 5.06 8.11
CA GLN A 116 -3.15 6.44 8.64
C GLN A 116 -4.48 7.17 8.36
N GLY A 117 -5.61 6.44 8.41
CA GLY A 117 -6.94 6.97 8.12
C GLY A 117 -7.34 8.19 8.95
N ALA A 118 -6.98 8.20 10.23
CA ALA A 118 -7.32 9.29 11.15
C ALA A 118 -6.57 10.59 10.88
N GLU A 119 -5.36 10.52 10.35
CA GLU A 119 -4.50 11.70 10.12
C GLU A 119 -4.95 12.52 8.91
N LEU A 120 -5.55 11.85 7.91
CA LEU A 120 -5.86 12.49 6.63
C LEU A 120 -7.29 12.24 6.16
N TRP A 121 -7.69 10.98 6.07
CA TRP A 121 -8.91 10.58 5.35
C TRP A 121 -10.19 10.87 6.13
N TRP A 122 -10.22 10.62 7.43
CA TRP A 122 -11.40 10.89 8.25
C TRP A 122 -11.72 12.38 8.38
N PRO A 123 -10.75 13.28 8.65
CA PRO A 123 -11.01 14.72 8.65
C PRO A 123 -11.58 15.20 7.31
N ALA A 124 -11.02 14.74 6.18
CA ALA A 124 -11.49 15.11 4.85
C ALA A 124 -12.92 14.61 4.57
N ALA A 125 -13.23 13.37 4.96
CA ALA A 125 -14.58 12.81 4.81
C ALA A 125 -15.63 13.53 5.67
N VAL A 126 -15.27 13.90 6.91
CA VAL A 126 -16.15 14.67 7.81
C VAL A 126 -16.43 16.05 7.23
N ALA A 127 -15.40 16.76 6.77
CA ALA A 127 -15.56 18.08 6.15
C ALA A 127 -16.45 18.02 4.89
N ALA A 128 -16.25 17.03 4.02
CA ALA A 128 -17.07 16.85 2.82
C ALA A 128 -18.55 16.58 3.17
N ARG A 129 -18.81 15.75 4.19
CA ARG A 129 -20.17 15.47 4.68
C ARG A 129 -20.85 16.73 5.22
N GLU A 130 -20.13 17.55 5.98
CA GLU A 130 -20.68 18.78 6.54
C GLU A 130 -20.99 19.82 5.46
N ALA A 131 -20.10 19.98 4.47
CA ALA A 131 -20.34 20.84 3.32
C ALA A 131 -21.59 20.43 2.53
N MET A 132 -21.78 19.13 2.29
CA MET A 132 -22.99 18.62 1.61
C MET A 132 -24.27 18.90 2.41
N ARG A 133 -24.23 18.76 3.75
CA ARG A 133 -25.37 19.09 4.61
C ARG A 133 -25.72 20.57 4.54
N ALA A 134 -24.73 21.45 4.59
CA ALA A 134 -24.95 22.90 4.49
C ALA A 134 -25.61 23.30 3.16
N LEU A 135 -25.21 22.69 2.04
CA LEU A 135 -25.81 22.94 0.72
C LEU A 135 -27.27 22.44 0.62
N SER A 136 -27.60 21.34 1.30
CA SER A 136 -28.98 20.81 1.34
C SER A 136 -29.96 21.66 2.15
N LEU A 137 -29.47 22.56 3.01
CA LEU A 137 -30.29 23.46 3.83
C LEU A 137 -30.62 24.80 3.12
N ILE A 138 -30.06 25.06 1.94
CA ILE A 138 -30.25 26.30 1.16
C ILE A 138 -31.40 26.15 0.13
N HIS A 139 -31.99 24.96 0.00
CA HIS A 139 -33.08 24.65 -0.96
C HIS A 139 -34.46 24.44 -0.31
N ILE A 140 -34.76 25.11 0.81
CA ILE A 140 -36.11 25.17 1.41
C ILE A 140 -36.54 26.63 1.56
#